data_AF-A0A972T1K7-F1
#
_entry.id   AF-A0A972T1K7-F1
#
_cell.length_a   1.000
_cell.length_b   1.000
_cell.length_c   1.000
_cell.angle_alpha   90.00
_cell.angle_beta   90.00
_cell.angle_gamma   90.00
#
_symmetry.space_group_name_H-M   'P 1'
#
loop_
_entity.id
_entity.type
_entity.pdbx_description
1 polymer ?
#
loop_
_entity_poly.entity_id
_entity_poly.type
_entity_poly.pdbx_seq_one_letter_code
_entity_poly.pdbx_strand_id
1 'polypeptide(L)'
;MIFMLEERLQKAKERLNAYYEAELAVLAGQEYRIGSRVLRRADLSSIREAINELERLVQQLEAQLNSNTAIRSRRVVLRDI
;
A
#
# COMPACT_ATOMS: atom_id res chain seq x y z
N MET A 1 -0.17 -9.51 -17.95
CA MET A 1 0.79 -9.11 -16.90
C MET A 1 0.32 -7.90 -16.08
N ILE A 2 -0.25 -6.86 -16.69
CA ILE A 2 -0.79 -5.67 -15.99
C ILE A 2 -1.88 -6.02 -14.96
N PHE A 3 -2.77 -6.95 -15.29
CA PHE A 3 -3.84 -7.43 -14.40
C PHE A 3 -3.33 -7.95 -13.04
N MET A 4 -2.13 -8.57 -13.00
CA MET A 4 -1.51 -9.03 -11.74
C MET A 4 -0.99 -7.88 -10.88
N LEU A 5 -0.56 -6.77 -11.48
CA LEU A 5 -0.10 -5.59 -10.73
C LEU A 5 -1.28 -4.87 -10.08
N GLU A 6 -2.41 -4.75 -10.80
CA GLU A 6 -3.65 -4.19 -10.28
C GLU A 6 -4.21 -5.03 -9.12
N GLU A 7 -4.26 -6.35 -9.26
CA GLU A 7 -4.66 -7.27 -8.17
C GLU A 7 -3.76 -7.13 -6.94
N ARG A 8 -2.44 -7.02 -7.13
CA ARG A 8 -1.49 -6.85 -6.02
C ARG A 8 -1.63 -5.49 -5.34
N LEU A 9 -1.89 -4.44 -6.11
CA LEU A 9 -2.16 -3.11 -5.60
C LEU A 9 -3.45 -3.11 -4.77
N GLN A 10 -4.51 -3.74 -5.27
CA GLN A 10 -5.79 -3.81 -4.56
C GLN A 10 -5.64 -4.54 -3.22
N LYS A 11 -4.97 -5.71 -3.22
CA LYS A 11 -4.68 -6.45 -1.97
C LYS A 11 -3.82 -5.66 -0.99
N ALA A 12 -2.87 -4.86 -1.48
CA ALA A 12 -2.04 -4.01 -0.62
C ALA A 12 -2.88 -2.89 0.01
N LYS A 13 -3.78 -2.25 -0.75
CA LYS A 13 -4.72 -1.24 -0.25
C LYS A 13 -5.71 -1.81 0.77
N GLU A 14 -6.26 -3.00 0.52
CA GLU A 14 -7.13 -3.69 1.48
C GLU A 14 -6.41 -4.01 2.80
N ARG A 15 -5.18 -4.53 2.73
CA ARG A 15 -4.35 -4.76 3.92
C ARG A 15 -4.07 -3.48 4.67
N LEU A 16 -3.70 -2.41 3.96
CA LEU A 16 -3.39 -1.11 4.55
C LEU A 16 -4.60 -0.53 5.29
N ASN A 17 -5.80 -0.68 4.72
CA ASN A 17 -7.03 -0.28 5.41
C ASN A 17 -7.23 -1.05 6.72
N ALA A 18 -7.03 -2.37 6.72
CA ALA A 18 -7.14 -3.18 7.94
C ALA A 18 -6.13 -2.75 9.02
N TYR A 19 -4.92 -2.29 8.64
CA TYR A 19 -3.94 -1.75 9.57
C TYR A 19 -4.35 -0.37 10.13
N TYR A 20 -5.03 0.48 9.35
CA TYR A 20 -5.60 1.74 9.88
C TYR A 20 -6.73 1.48 10.87
N GLU A 21 -7.61 0.52 10.58
CA GLU A 21 -8.66 0.11 11.52
C GLU A 21 -8.05 -0.43 12.82
N ALA A 22 -6.97 -1.21 12.71
CA ALA A 22 -6.22 -1.66 13.87
C ALA A 22 -5.58 -0.49 14.65
N GLU A 23 -4.98 0.49 13.98
CA GLU A 23 -4.42 1.68 14.63
C GLU A 23 -5.51 2.44 15.40
N LEU A 24 -6.68 2.65 14.80
CA LEU A 24 -7.81 3.32 15.42
C LEU A 24 -8.36 2.55 16.64
N ALA A 25 -8.53 1.23 16.53
CA ALA A 25 -9.00 0.40 17.64
C ALA A 25 -8.01 0.41 18.81
N VAL A 26 -6.71 0.35 18.51
CA VAL A 26 -5.63 0.42 19.50
C VAL A 26 -5.56 1.80 20.15
N LEU A 27 -5.73 2.88 19.38
CA LEU A 27 -5.82 4.26 19.89
C LEU A 27 -7.04 4.46 20.79
N ALA A 28 -8.18 3.86 20.43
CA ALA A 28 -9.40 3.84 21.23
C ALA A 28 -9.28 3.00 22.52
N GLY A 29 -8.15 2.31 22.73
CA GLY A 29 -7.89 1.49 23.91
C GLY A 29 -8.54 0.11 23.86
N GLN A 30 -9.03 -0.32 22.69
CA GLN A 30 -9.57 -1.65 22.49
C GLN A 30 -8.50 -2.60 21.95
N GLU A 31 -8.48 -3.84 22.45
CA GLU A 31 -7.65 -4.91 21.88
C GLU A 31 -8.22 -5.32 20.51
N TYR A 32 -7.45 -5.13 19.45
CA TYR A 32 -7.84 -5.52 18.10
C TYR A 32 -7.19 -6.86 17.71
N ARG A 33 -7.97 -7.80 17.17
CA ARG A 33 -7.45 -9.12 16.77
C ARG A 33 -7.38 -9.22 15.26
N ILE A 34 -6.16 -9.19 14.70
CA ILE A 34 -5.90 -9.54 13.30
C ILE A 34 -5.56 -11.03 13.24
N GLY A 35 -6.54 -11.85 12.84
CA GLY A 35 -6.38 -13.29 12.75
C GLY A 35 -5.98 -13.92 14.09
N SER A 36 -4.77 -14.49 14.16
CA SER A 36 -4.21 -15.09 15.39
C SER A 36 -3.43 -14.10 16.27
N ARG A 37 -3.20 -12.86 15.81
CA ARG A 37 -2.43 -11.85 16.54
C ARG A 37 -3.36 -10.89 17.27
N VAL A 38 -3.06 -10.62 18.54
CA VAL A 38 -3.72 -9.60 19.35
C VAL A 38 -2.84 -8.34 19.35
N LEU A 39 -3.37 -7.22 18.89
CA LEU A 39 -2.70 -5.93 18.86
C LEU A 39 -3.14 -5.10 20.06
N ARG A 40 -2.16 -4.60 20.82
CA ARG A 40 -2.36 -3.76 22.01
C ARG A 40 -1.76 -2.37 21.79
N ARG A 41 -2.07 -1.45 22.70
CA ARG A 41 -1.54 -0.07 22.70
C ARG A 41 -0.01 0.01 22.69
N ALA A 42 0.67 -1.02 23.21
CA ALA A 42 2.13 -1.13 23.19
C ALA A 42 2.70 -1.36 21.77
N ASP A 43 1.90 -1.92 20.84
CA ASP A 43 2.34 -2.30 19.50
C ASP A 43 2.07 -1.22 18.44
N LEU A 44 1.65 -0.02 18.86
CA LEU A 44 1.30 1.08 17.95
C LEU A 44 2.47 1.43 17.01
N SER A 45 3.71 1.37 17.52
CA SER A 45 4.91 1.59 16.70
C SER A 45 5.02 0.57 15.58
N SER A 46 4.85 -0.73 15.87
CA SER A 46 4.88 -1.80 14.88
C SER A 46 3.78 -1.66 13.82
N ILE A 47 2.59 -1.20 14.22
CA ILE A 47 1.48 -0.94 13.28
C ILE A 47 1.86 0.19 12.32
N ARG A 48 2.42 1.30 12.84
CA ARG A 48 2.87 2.43 12.02
C ARG A 48 4.00 2.08 11.08
N GLU A 49 4.94 1.23 11.51
CA GLU A 49 5.99 0.71 10.63
C GLU A 49 5.41 -0.13 9.50
N ALA A 50 4.48 -1.05 9.80
CA ALA A 50 3.80 -1.85 8.79
C ALA A 50 2.99 -0.99 7.80
N ILE A 51 2.33 0.07 8.27
CA ILE A 51 1.63 1.03 7.40
C ILE A 51 2.62 1.71 6.45
N ASN A 52 3.74 2.24 6.97
CA ASN A 52 4.75 2.89 6.13
C ASN A 52 5.33 1.95 5.06
N GLU A 53 5.58 0.68 5.41
CA GLU A 53 6.04 -0.31 4.44
C GLU A 53 4.99 -0.58 3.35
N LEU A 54 3.72 -0.72 3.74
CA LEU A 54 2.62 -0.93 2.80
C LEU A 54 2.40 0.29 1.90
N GLU A 55 2.49 1.51 2.42
CA GLU A 55 2.40 2.74 1.63
C GLU A 55 3.52 2.82 0.59
N ARG A 56 4.76 2.52 0.98
CA ARG A 56 5.89 2.45 0.03
C ARG A 56 5.65 1.40 -1.05
N LEU A 57 5.14 0.24 -0.66
CA LEU A 57 4.84 -0.85 -1.59
C LEU A 57 3.73 -0.46 -2.57
N VAL A 58 2.67 0.21 -2.10
CA VAL A 58 1.60 0.76 -2.96
C VAL A 58 2.18 1.79 -3.93
N GLN A 59 2.97 2.76 -3.45
CA GLN A 59 3.60 3.76 -4.32
C GLN A 59 4.50 3.13 -5.39
N GLN A 60 5.28 2.11 -5.03
CA GLN A 60 6.12 1.39 -5.99
C GLN A 60 5.28 0.65 -7.04
N LEU A 61 4.19 -0.01 -6.63
CA LEU A 61 3.27 -0.69 -7.55
C LEU A 61 2.55 0.31 -8.47
N GLU A 62 2.12 1.48 -7.96
CA GLU A 62 1.53 2.56 -8.76
C GLU A 62 2.54 3.16 -9.74
N ALA A 63 3.78 3.37 -9.32
CA ALA A 63 4.85 3.85 -10.18
C ALA A 63 5.19 2.83 -11.29
N GLN A 64 5.18 1.53 -10.99
CA GLN A 64 5.36 0.48 -11.99
C GLN A 64 4.20 0.40 -12.98
N LEU A 65 2.96 0.55 -12.50
CA LEU A 65 1.77 0.59 -13.34
C LEU A 65 1.78 1.80 -14.29
N ASN A 66 2.14 2.98 -13.77
CA ASN A 66 2.26 4.21 -14.54
C ASN A 66 3.46 4.21 -15.50
N SER A 67 4.61 3.69 -15.08
CA SER A 67 5.81 3.62 -15.93
C SER A 67 5.62 2.67 -17.11
N ASN A 68 4.93 1.55 -16.91
CA ASN A 68 4.55 0.64 -18.00
C ASN A 68 3.58 1.33 -18.99
N THR A 69 2.74 2.24 -18.50
CA THR A 69 1.85 3.07 -19.33
C THR A 69 2.62 4.17 -20.09
N ALA A 70 3.61 4.80 -19.45
CA ALA A 70 4.46 5.84 -20.06
C ALA A 70 5.38 5.32 -21.17
N ILE A 71 5.84 4.07 -21.08
CA ILE A 71 6.63 3.42 -22.15
C ILE A 71 5.75 3.16 -23.39
N ARG A 72 4.44 2.97 -23.23
CA ARG A 72 3.50 2.78 -24.34
C ARG A 72 3.12 4.07 -25.06
N SER A 73 3.25 5.24 -24.42
CA SER A 73 2.83 6.54 -24.99
C SER A 73 3.96 7.34 -25.66
N ARG A 74 5.22 6.88 -25.62
CA ARG A 74 6.34 7.59 -26.28
C ARG A 74 6.47 7.20 -27.75
N ARG A 75 5.53 7.66 -28.60
CA ARG A 75 5.80 7.85 -30.04
C ARG A 75 6.82 8.98 -30.13
N VAL A 76 8.08 8.62 -30.34
CA VAL A 76 9.19 9.57 -30.49
C VAL A 76 8.91 10.49 -31.67
N VAL A 77 8.70 11.77 -31.38
CA VAL A 77 8.93 12.86 -32.33
C VAL A 77 9.95 13.77 -31.66
N LEU A 78 11.21 13.62 -32.05
CA LEU A 78 12.27 14.59 -31.78
C LEU A 78 11.93 15.84 -32.59
N ARG A 79 11.43 16.88 -31.95
CA ARG A 79 11.44 18.24 -32.49
C ARG A 79 11.67 19.21 -31.34
N ASP A 80 12.88 19.70 -31.27
CA ASP A 80 13.15 20.99 -30.67
C ASP A 80 14.24 21.68 -31.51
N ILE A 81 13.96 22.93 -31.87
CA ILE A 81 14.81 23.92 -32.54
C ILE A 81 15.27 24.93 -31.50
#